data_AF-A0A9X8WKG8-F1
#
_entry.id   AF-A0A9X8WKG8-F1
#
_cell.length_a   1.000
_cell.length_b   1.000
_cell.length_c   1.000
_cell.angle_alpha   90.00
_cell.angle_beta   90.00
_cell.angle_gamma   90.00
#
_symmetry.space_group_name_H-M   'P 1'
#
loop_
_entity.id
_entity.type
_entity.pdbx_description
1 polymer ?
#
loop_
_entity_poly.entity_id
_entity_poly.type
_entity_poly.pdbx_seq_one_letter_code
_entity_poly.pdbx_strand_id
1 'polypeptide(L)'
;MVIQHHTHELVSLIGGKDYKKNSFNRAYQSYRHPGSAIKPLLDYATYLEETNADINQLVSGASYCSNSYCPKNYSGDSYGMVTLRNAFAQSYNTPAIRLFEKTGVETSFKYLDAFDFKR
;
A
#
# COMPACT_ATOMS: atom_id res chain seq x y z
N MET A 1 8.71 7.47 13.87
CA MET A 1 7.61 7.72 14.84
C MET A 1 7.16 6.37 15.34
N VAL A 2 6.89 6.24 16.63
CA VAL A 2 6.38 5.01 17.25
C VAL A 2 5.10 5.40 18.00
N ILE A 3 4.02 4.71 17.70
CA ILE A 3 2.70 4.94 18.29
C ILE A 3 2.24 3.64 18.97
N GLN A 4 1.68 3.74 20.17
CA GLN A 4 1.02 2.62 20.82
C GLN A 4 -0.40 2.46 20.26
N HIS A 5 -0.65 1.37 19.55
CA HIS A 5 -1.89 1.23 18.75
C HIS A 5 -3.20 1.20 19.57
N HIS A 6 -3.19 0.71 20.81
CA HIS A 6 -4.39 0.66 21.66
C HIS A 6 -4.76 2.02 22.29
N THR A 7 -3.74 2.80 22.68
CA THR A 7 -3.94 4.08 23.39
C THR A 7 -3.79 5.28 22.47
N HIS A 8 -3.31 5.07 21.25
CA HIS A 8 -2.94 6.11 20.28
C HIS A 8 -1.85 7.06 20.79
N GLU A 9 -1.10 6.67 21.82
CA GLU A 9 -0.05 7.49 22.42
C GLU A 9 1.22 7.54 21.56
N LEU A 10 1.81 8.73 21.47
CA LEU A 10 3.11 8.93 20.86
C LEU A 10 4.22 8.50 21.82
N VAL A 11 4.80 7.33 21.56
CA VAL A 11 5.87 6.75 22.39
C VAL A 11 7.23 7.39 22.05
N SER A 12 7.49 7.63 20.77
CA SER A 12 8.76 8.22 20.31
C SER A 12 8.66 8.89 18.95
N LEU A 13 9.43 9.97 18.76
CA LEU A 13 9.45 10.74 17.52
C LEU A 13 10.89 11.19 17.18
N ILE A 14 11.36 10.82 15.99
CA ILE A 14 12.65 11.26 15.44
C ILE A 14 12.37 11.95 14.10
N GLY A 15 12.71 13.24 14.00
CA GLY A 15 12.40 14.08 12.84
C GLY A 15 13.48 14.14 11.75
N GLY A 16 14.65 13.58 11.99
CA GLY A 16 15.76 13.58 11.05
C GLY A 16 17.09 13.29 11.72
N LYS A 17 18.13 13.09 10.91
CA LYS A 17 19.52 13.01 11.38
C LYS A 17 19.97 14.40 11.87
N ASP A 18 20.80 14.43 12.92
CA ASP A 18 21.42 15.64 13.48
C ASP A 18 20.41 16.76 13.83
N TYR A 19 19.56 16.54 14.84
CA TYR A 19 18.48 17.48 15.23
C TYR A 19 18.94 18.93 15.50
N LYS A 20 20.23 19.14 15.82
CA LYS A 20 20.81 20.48 16.05
C LYS A 20 21.03 21.28 14.77
N LYS A 21 21.04 20.64 13.59
CA LYS A 21 21.29 21.32 12.29
C LYS A 21 20.03 21.94 11.68
N ASN A 22 18.85 21.44 12.00
CA ASN A 22 17.60 21.88 11.40
C ASN A 22 16.40 21.57 12.32
N SER A 23 15.47 22.52 12.45
CA SER A 23 14.20 22.37 13.18
C SER A 23 13.11 21.62 12.41
N PHE A 24 13.32 21.35 11.12
CA PHE A 24 12.38 20.63 10.26
C PHE A 24 12.27 19.14 10.64
N ASN A 25 11.07 18.74 11.03
CA ASN A 25 10.75 17.40 11.49
C ASN A 25 10.01 16.60 10.41
N ARG A 26 10.73 15.68 9.77
CA ARG A 26 10.19 14.83 8.70
C ARG A 26 9.07 13.88 9.16
N ALA A 27 8.94 13.62 10.46
CA ALA A 27 7.93 12.69 10.95
C ALA A 27 6.50 13.25 10.88
N TYR A 28 6.33 14.59 10.81
CA TYR A 28 5.00 15.22 10.68
C TYR A 28 4.93 16.39 9.68
N GLN A 29 6.06 16.91 9.21
CA GLN A 29 6.09 18.06 8.29
C GLN A 29 6.44 17.67 6.84
N SER A 30 6.95 16.45 6.61
CA SER A 30 7.40 16.01 5.29
C SER A 30 6.32 15.18 4.59
N TYR A 31 5.70 15.74 3.55
CA TYR A 31 4.87 14.98 2.63
C TYR A 31 5.75 14.13 1.70
N ARG A 32 5.44 12.84 1.59
CA ARG A 32 6.13 11.87 0.73
C ARG A 32 5.13 10.86 0.19
N HIS A 33 5.38 10.36 -1.01
CA HIS A 33 4.57 9.27 -1.54
C HIS A 33 4.83 8.01 -0.69
N PRO A 34 3.78 7.32 -0.20
CA PRO A 34 3.95 6.12 0.62
C PRO A 34 4.49 4.92 -0.18
N GLY A 35 4.38 4.95 -1.51
CA GLY A 35 4.75 3.84 -2.37
C GLY A 35 3.97 2.57 -2.00
N SER A 36 4.62 1.41 -2.06
CA SER A 36 3.97 0.12 -1.77
C SER A 36 3.40 -0.01 -0.36
N ALA A 37 3.75 0.87 0.58
CA ALA A 37 3.17 0.86 1.93
C ALA A 37 1.66 1.18 1.91
N ILE A 38 1.12 1.73 0.83
CA ILE A 38 -0.32 2.03 0.69
C ILE A 38 -1.16 0.81 0.28
N LYS A 39 -0.55 -0.19 -0.37
CA LYS A 39 -1.26 -1.36 -0.93
C LYS A 39 -2.15 -2.10 0.06
N PRO A 40 -1.77 -2.28 1.35
CA PRO A 40 -2.65 -2.91 2.33
C PRO A 40 -4.01 -2.21 2.43
N LEU A 41 -4.05 -0.88 2.34
CA LEU A 41 -5.28 -0.10 2.48
C LEU A 41 -6.04 0.05 1.16
N LEU A 42 -5.33 0.41 0.07
CA LEU A 42 -5.96 0.69 -1.22
C LEU A 42 -6.38 -0.57 -1.97
N ASP A 43 -5.50 -1.57 -2.03
CA ASP A 43 -5.65 -2.69 -2.97
C ASP A 43 -6.17 -3.95 -2.27
N TYR A 44 -5.54 -4.32 -1.15
CA TYR A 44 -5.79 -5.61 -0.51
C TYR A 44 -6.96 -5.58 0.47
N ALA A 45 -7.01 -4.63 1.40
CA ALA A 45 -8.13 -4.52 2.34
C ALA A 45 -9.44 -4.33 1.58
N THR A 46 -9.49 -3.34 0.68
CA THR A 46 -10.65 -3.12 -0.20
C THR A 46 -11.08 -4.41 -0.90
N TYR A 47 -10.15 -5.11 -1.55
CA TYR A 47 -10.50 -6.32 -2.29
C TYR A 47 -11.02 -7.46 -1.39
N LEU A 48 -10.39 -7.67 -0.23
CA LEU A 48 -10.79 -8.72 0.69
C LEU A 48 -12.18 -8.46 1.27
N GLU A 49 -12.46 -7.23 1.68
CA GLU A 49 -13.75 -6.83 2.27
C GLU A 49 -14.88 -6.84 1.23
N GLU A 50 -14.63 -6.30 0.03
CA GLU A 50 -15.67 -6.22 -1.02
C GLU A 50 -15.98 -7.58 -1.65
N THR A 51 -15.06 -8.55 -1.61
CA THR A 51 -15.22 -9.84 -2.31
C THR A 51 -15.25 -11.06 -1.41
N ASN A 52 -14.95 -10.92 -0.11
CA ASN A 52 -14.75 -12.04 0.83
C ASN A 52 -13.74 -13.09 0.30
N ALA A 53 -12.71 -12.65 -0.43
CA ALA A 53 -11.75 -13.55 -1.05
C ALA A 53 -10.89 -14.29 -0.01
N ASP A 54 -10.69 -15.59 -0.23
CA ASP A 54 -9.75 -16.37 0.57
C ASP A 54 -8.31 -15.96 0.26
N ILE A 55 -7.47 -15.85 1.28
CA ILE A 55 -6.07 -15.44 1.15
C ILE A 55 -5.20 -16.41 0.31
N ASN A 56 -5.65 -17.64 0.10
CA ASN A 56 -5.01 -18.62 -0.78
C ASN A 56 -5.56 -18.58 -2.21
N GLN A 57 -6.56 -17.73 -2.49
CA GLN A 57 -7.02 -17.49 -3.85
C GLN A 57 -5.86 -17.04 -4.73
N LEU A 58 -5.87 -17.54 -5.98
CA LEU A 58 -4.86 -17.19 -6.96
C LEU A 58 -5.17 -15.87 -7.66
N VAL A 59 -4.12 -15.08 -7.87
CA VAL A 59 -4.10 -13.86 -8.65
C VAL A 59 -2.91 -13.91 -9.61
N SER A 60 -3.08 -13.36 -10.80
CA SER A 60 -2.00 -13.30 -11.78
C SER A 60 -0.93 -12.30 -11.34
N GLY A 61 0.30 -12.79 -11.17
CA GLY A 61 1.50 -11.97 -11.02
C GLY A 61 2.19 -11.66 -12.35
N ALA A 62 1.55 -12.00 -13.47
CA ALA A 62 2.14 -11.83 -14.78
C ALA A 62 2.23 -10.35 -15.17
N SER A 63 3.00 -10.05 -16.21
CA SER A 63 3.04 -8.72 -16.82
C SER A 63 1.63 -8.15 -16.98
N TYR A 64 1.48 -6.87 -16.63
CA TYR A 64 0.22 -6.16 -16.69
C TYR A 64 0.41 -4.89 -17.51
N CYS A 65 -0.50 -4.62 -18.43
CA CYS A 65 -0.55 -3.40 -19.22
C CYS A 65 -2.01 -2.98 -19.40
N SER A 66 -2.31 -1.73 -19.08
CA SER A 66 -3.60 -1.09 -19.30
C SER A 66 -3.39 0.27 -19.90
N ASN A 67 -3.90 0.47 -21.12
CA ASN A 67 -3.61 1.66 -21.93
C ASN A 67 -2.10 1.91 -22.04
N SER A 68 -1.62 3.06 -21.57
CA SER A 68 -0.20 3.44 -21.54
C SER A 68 0.52 3.02 -20.25
N TYR A 69 -0.18 2.43 -19.28
CA TYR A 69 0.36 2.05 -17.99
C TYR A 69 0.73 0.56 -17.95
N CYS A 70 2.03 0.27 -17.94
CA CYS A 70 2.59 -1.08 -17.84
C CYS A 70 3.47 -1.20 -16.60
N PRO A 71 2.89 -1.43 -15.40
CA PRO A 71 3.67 -1.59 -14.18
C PRO A 71 4.53 -2.86 -14.26
N LYS A 72 5.77 -2.74 -13.80
CA LYS A 72 6.69 -3.87 -13.64
C LYS A 72 6.82 -4.21 -12.16
N ASN A 73 6.97 -5.49 -11.85
CA ASN A 73 7.40 -5.89 -10.51
C ASN A 73 8.84 -5.42 -10.27
N TYR A 74 9.21 -5.17 -9.01
CA TYR A 74 10.53 -4.61 -8.67
C TYR A 74 11.68 -5.46 -9.23
N SER A 75 11.57 -6.79 -9.15
CA SER A 75 12.56 -7.74 -9.67
C SER A 75 12.65 -7.75 -11.20
N GLY A 76 11.71 -7.14 -11.92
CA GLY A 76 11.57 -7.24 -13.37
C GLY A 76 10.86 -8.52 -13.85
N ASP A 77 10.69 -9.49 -12.96
CA ASP A 77 10.09 -10.79 -13.27
C ASP A 77 8.57 -10.73 -13.44
N SER A 78 8.09 -11.58 -14.35
CA SER A 78 6.68 -11.94 -14.48
C SER A 78 6.44 -13.19 -13.63
N TYR A 79 5.63 -13.06 -12.59
CA TYR A 79 5.24 -14.20 -11.78
C TYR A 79 4.03 -14.89 -12.43
N GLY A 80 3.88 -16.20 -12.29
CA GLY A 80 2.69 -16.91 -12.77
C GLY A 80 1.46 -16.57 -11.93
N MET A 81 0.58 -17.56 -11.75
CA MET A 81 -0.45 -17.47 -10.71
C MET A 81 0.21 -17.59 -9.34
N VAL A 82 -0.10 -16.66 -8.44
CA VAL A 82 0.39 -16.63 -7.05
C VAL A 82 -0.79 -16.46 -6.11
N THR A 83 -0.66 -16.90 -4.86
CA THR A 83 -1.71 -16.65 -3.86
C THR A 83 -1.76 -15.18 -3.45
N LEU A 84 -2.93 -14.67 -3.05
CA LEU A 84 -3.07 -13.31 -2.50
C LEU A 84 -2.10 -13.07 -1.34
N ARG A 85 -1.96 -14.06 -0.44
CA ARG A 85 -1.00 -14.04 0.67
C ARG A 85 0.44 -13.80 0.18
N ASN A 86 0.89 -14.55 -0.82
CA ASN A 86 2.25 -14.42 -1.34
C ASN A 86 2.46 -13.10 -2.08
N ALA A 87 1.48 -12.70 -2.91
CA ALA A 87 1.53 -11.42 -3.63
C ALA A 87 1.63 -10.22 -2.67
N PHE A 88 0.87 -10.26 -1.57
CA PHE A 88 0.91 -9.27 -0.51
C PHE A 88 2.28 -9.25 0.19
N ALA A 89 2.75 -10.41 0.64
CA ALA A 89 4.01 -10.55 1.37
C ALA A 89 5.22 -10.08 0.55
N GLN A 90 5.24 -10.36 -0.75
CA GLN A 90 6.32 -9.97 -1.66
C GLN A 90 6.09 -8.59 -2.30
N SER A 91 5.00 -7.92 -1.94
CA SER A 91 4.63 -6.60 -2.46
C SER A 91 4.64 -6.51 -4.00
N TYR A 92 4.12 -7.53 -4.69
CA TYR A 92 4.07 -7.51 -6.14
C TYR A 92 3.16 -6.39 -6.65
N ASN A 93 3.56 -5.74 -7.74
CA ASN A 93 2.84 -4.60 -8.32
C ASN A 93 1.70 -5.07 -9.21
N THR A 94 1.93 -6.12 -10.01
CA THR A 94 0.97 -6.56 -11.00
C THR A 94 -0.26 -7.28 -10.41
N PRO A 95 -0.19 -8.03 -9.29
CA PRO A 95 -1.39 -8.45 -8.57
C PRO A 95 -2.12 -7.27 -7.95
N ALA A 96 -1.40 -6.37 -7.29
CA ALA A 96 -1.98 -5.23 -6.56
C ALA A 96 -2.85 -4.36 -7.47
N ILE A 97 -2.36 -3.98 -8.65
CA ILE A 97 -3.15 -3.20 -9.61
C ILE A 97 -4.39 -3.97 -10.11
N ARG A 98 -4.31 -5.29 -10.29
CA ARG A 98 -5.47 -6.11 -10.69
C ARG A 98 -6.54 -6.14 -9.61
N LEU A 99 -6.15 -6.17 -8.33
CA LEU A 99 -7.08 -6.10 -7.20
C LEU A 99 -7.77 -4.73 -7.18
N PHE A 100 -6.98 -3.67 -7.26
CA PHE A 100 -7.44 -2.28 -7.28
C PHE A 100 -8.43 -1.99 -8.44
N GLU A 101 -8.14 -2.49 -9.64
CA GLU A 101 -9.05 -2.30 -10.77
C GLU A 101 -10.33 -3.12 -10.64
N LYS A 102 -10.25 -4.30 -10.01
CA LYS A 102 -11.42 -5.14 -9.76
C LYS A 102 -12.37 -4.54 -8.73
N THR A 103 -11.85 -3.82 -7.72
CA THR A 103 -12.67 -3.06 -6.77
C THR A 103 -13.09 -1.69 -7.30
N GLY A 104 -12.29 -1.11 -8.19
CA GLY A 104 -12.54 0.20 -8.79
C GLY A 104 -11.93 1.34 -7.96
N VAL A 105 -11.62 2.44 -8.66
CA VAL A 105 -10.92 3.60 -8.08
C VAL A 105 -11.75 4.23 -6.95
N GLU A 106 -13.02 4.52 -7.19
CA GLU A 106 -13.87 5.21 -6.22
C GLU A 106 -14.00 4.44 -4.90
N THR A 107 -14.31 3.14 -4.98
CA THR A 107 -14.41 2.26 -3.81
C THR A 107 -13.09 2.18 -3.07
N SER A 108 -11.98 1.98 -3.77
CA SER A 108 -10.66 1.85 -3.15
C SER A 108 -10.24 3.13 -2.43
N PHE A 109 -10.49 4.30 -3.01
CA PHE A 109 -10.20 5.58 -2.35
C PHE A 109 -11.13 5.87 -1.17
N LYS A 110 -12.39 5.40 -1.20
CA LYS A 110 -13.31 5.53 -0.06
C LYS A 110 -12.80 4.84 1.20
N TYR A 111 -12.06 3.74 1.07
CA TYR A 111 -11.43 3.07 2.24
C TYR A 111 -10.38 3.96 2.92
N LEU A 112 -9.80 4.92 2.20
CA LEU A 112 -8.86 5.88 2.78
C LEU A 112 -9.54 7.00 3.57
N ASP A 113 -10.84 7.24 3.37
CA ASP A 113 -11.57 8.28 4.10
C ASP A 113 -11.63 7.99 5.61
N ALA A 114 -11.46 6.72 6.02
CA ALA A 114 -11.33 6.33 7.42
C ALA A 114 -10.00 6.77 8.08
N PHE A 115 -9.01 7.26 7.31
CA PHE A 115 -7.64 7.47 7.76
C PHE A 115 -7.17 8.94 7.80
N ASP A 116 -8.08 9.92 7.74
CA ASP A 116 -7.77 11.36 7.83
C ASP A 116 -6.59 11.83 6.94
N PHE A 117 -6.36 11.15 5.81
CA PHE A 117 -5.33 11.57 4.87
C PHE A 117 -5.72 12.90 4.23
N LYS A 118 -4.78 13.84 4.23
CA LYS A 118 -4.96 15.13 3.53
C LYS A 118 -4.99 14.87 2.03
N ARG A 119 -6.10 15.28 1.39
CA ARG A 119 -6.25 15.33 -0.06
C ARG A 119 -5.45 16.49 -0.66
#